data_AF-A0A8J5U0H3-F1
#
_entry.id   AF-A0A8J5U0H3-F1
#
_cell.length_a   1.000
_cell.length_b   1.000
_cell.length_c   1.000
_cell.angle_alpha   90.00
_cell.angle_beta   90.00
_cell.angle_gamma   90.00
#
_symmetry.space_group_name_H-M   'P 1'
#
loop_
_entity.id
_entity.type
_entity.pdbx_description
1 polymer ?
#
loop_
_entity_poly.entity_id
_entity_poly.type
_entity_poly.pdbx_seq_one_letter_code
_entity_poly.pdbx_strand_id
1 'polypeptide(L)'
;MFTDTYNTDRVEGVRASWERYGLKARERATPITHYLFEIIRVFEKCMDAWGNALDTIDGLVHVSLDDLDNQAQVEDFMFDKSFDRSKDYFVALQLLRLMDEWIDEVVPSIKEMKENPIVERFPLCAAEANDNFDAAIRNMKERADVVQKRVRKKQEEVNSLRDGLFNATSLREATKAMALNQAIYVFTVVTVLFTPVSFLATFWALPFLNNPIEGSGVVPEPSAFRNSFIIMPLLTYALVIGVAWFVGQHNGTNPVLGLFGELWEVLGQLITSAWSILPHMPRRGNSRSPYP
;
A
#
# COMPACT_ATOMS: atom_id res chain seq x y z
N MET A 1 53.00 -19.01 -58.64
CA MET A 1 52.71 -19.77 -57.40
C MET A 1 52.45 -18.73 -56.33
N PHE A 2 51.21 -18.25 -56.24
CA PHE A 2 50.80 -17.30 -55.20
C PHE A 2 50.39 -18.14 -53.99
N THR A 3 51.15 -18.01 -52.91
CA THR A 3 50.85 -18.63 -51.62
C THR A 3 49.59 -18.02 -51.03
N ASP A 4 48.64 -18.89 -50.66
CA ASP A 4 47.36 -18.62 -50.00
C ASP A 4 47.54 -18.04 -48.57
N THR A 5 48.18 -16.88 -48.44
CA THR A 5 48.37 -16.20 -47.14
C THR A 5 47.06 -15.66 -46.58
N TYR A 6 46.07 -15.36 -47.44
CA TYR A 6 44.78 -14.82 -47.02
C TYR A 6 43.93 -15.81 -46.20
N ASN A 7 44.14 -17.11 -46.39
CA ASN A 7 43.38 -18.14 -45.67
C ASN A 7 44.01 -18.50 -44.32
N THR A 8 45.33 -18.32 -44.18
CA THR A 8 46.07 -18.65 -42.96
C THR A 8 45.79 -17.65 -41.84
N ASP A 9 45.84 -16.35 -42.13
CA ASP A 9 45.57 -15.28 -41.16
C ASP A 9 44.15 -15.37 -40.58
N ARG A 10 43.17 -15.78 -41.40
CA ARG A 10 41.76 -15.93 -40.98
C ARG A 10 41.56 -17.15 -40.08
N VAL A 11 42.27 -18.25 -40.35
CA VAL A 11 42.23 -19.47 -39.53
C VAL A 11 42.96 -19.26 -38.21
N GLU A 12 44.07 -18.54 -38.20
CA GLU A 12 44.80 -18.17 -36.99
C GLU A 12 43.99 -17.23 -36.09
N GLY A 13 43.32 -16.21 -36.65
CA GLY A 13 42.43 -15.33 -35.89
C GLY A 13 41.23 -16.05 -35.26
N VAL A 14 40.66 -17.04 -35.96
CA VAL A 14 39.57 -17.88 -35.43
C VAL A 14 40.08 -18.81 -34.32
N ARG A 15 41.26 -19.40 -34.48
CA ARG A 15 41.88 -20.27 -33.46
C ARG A 15 42.23 -19.49 -32.19
N ALA A 16 42.80 -18.28 -32.33
CA ALA A 16 43.05 -17.38 -31.20
C ALA A 16 41.75 -16.98 -30.46
N SER A 17 40.65 -16.82 -31.20
CA SER A 17 39.34 -16.54 -30.62
C SER A 17 38.79 -17.71 -29.81
N TRP A 18 39.06 -18.96 -30.22
CA TRP A 18 38.64 -20.17 -29.49
C TRP A 18 39.44 -20.38 -28.20
N GLU A 19 40.75 -20.13 -28.23
CA GLU A 19 41.62 -20.26 -27.06
C GLU A 19 41.21 -19.34 -25.91
N ARG A 20 40.67 -18.15 -26.22
CA ARG A 20 40.11 -17.22 -25.21
C ARG A 20 39.01 -17.85 -24.35
N TYR A 21 38.23 -18.77 -24.92
CA TYR A 21 37.17 -19.50 -24.22
C TYR A 21 37.64 -20.88 -23.76
N GLY A 22 38.93 -21.19 -23.83
CA GLY A 22 39.49 -22.48 -23.47
C GLY A 22 39.15 -23.62 -24.43
N LEU A 23 38.68 -23.28 -25.65
CA LEU A 23 38.34 -24.25 -26.69
C LEU A 23 39.60 -24.64 -27.48
N LYS A 24 39.77 -25.94 -27.74
CA LYS A 24 40.94 -26.50 -28.43
C LYS A 24 40.62 -26.75 -29.91
N ALA A 25 41.36 -26.08 -30.78
CA ALA A 25 41.24 -26.18 -32.24
C ALA A 25 42.00 -27.39 -32.83
N ARG A 26 41.48 -28.62 -32.66
CA ARG A 26 42.04 -29.80 -33.35
C ARG A 26 41.27 -30.07 -34.65
N GLU A 27 41.99 -30.35 -35.73
CA GLU A 27 41.47 -30.44 -37.11
C GLU A 27 40.20 -31.29 -37.26
N ARG A 28 40.09 -32.38 -36.51
CA ARG A 28 38.94 -33.31 -36.58
C ARG A 28 37.72 -32.85 -35.76
N ALA A 29 37.93 -32.03 -34.72
CA ALA A 29 36.86 -31.54 -33.83
C ALA A 29 36.38 -30.11 -34.20
N THR A 30 36.94 -29.53 -35.27
CA THR A 30 36.68 -28.17 -35.74
C THR A 30 35.19 -27.81 -35.83
N PRO A 31 34.28 -28.65 -36.40
CA PRO A 31 32.86 -28.29 -36.52
C PRO A 31 32.15 -28.16 -35.16
N ILE A 32 32.39 -29.11 -34.24
CA ILE A 32 31.80 -29.10 -32.90
C ILE A 32 32.36 -27.93 -32.09
N THR A 33 33.67 -27.68 -32.21
CA THR A 33 34.34 -26.56 -31.56
C THR A 33 33.76 -25.22 -32.01
N HIS A 34 33.53 -25.07 -33.32
CA HIS A 34 32.91 -23.86 -33.87
C HIS A 34 31.46 -23.71 -33.41
N TYR A 35 30.68 -24.79 -33.39
CA TYR A 35 29.30 -24.77 -32.88
C TYR A 35 29.22 -24.35 -31.41
N LEU A 36 30.06 -24.93 -30.55
CA LEU A 36 30.14 -24.56 -29.13
C LEU A 36 30.61 -23.12 -28.94
N PHE A 37 31.56 -22.65 -29.76
CA PHE A 37 31.98 -21.26 -29.75
C PHE A 37 30.82 -20.31 -30.05
N GLU A 38 30.01 -20.59 -31.08
CA GLU A 38 28.85 -19.75 -31.39
C GLU A 38 27.80 -19.77 -30.28
N ILE A 39 27.58 -20.91 -29.61
CA ILE A 39 26.71 -20.99 -28.43
C ILE A 39 27.24 -20.08 -27.31
N ILE A 40 28.52 -20.19 -26.94
CA ILE A 40 29.12 -19.36 -25.89
C ILE A 40 29.00 -17.88 -26.26
N ARG A 41 29.25 -17.52 -27.52
CA ARG A 41 29.19 -16.14 -27.99
C ARG A 41 27.77 -15.57 -27.95
N VAL A 42 26.76 -16.33 -28.36
CA VAL A 42 25.36 -15.91 -28.27
C VAL A 42 24.95 -15.81 -26.81
N PHE A 43 25.32 -16.79 -25.99
CA PHE A 43 25.03 -16.78 -24.56
C PHE A 43 25.64 -15.57 -23.85
N GLU A 44 26.89 -15.22 -24.16
CA GLU A 44 27.54 -14.01 -23.65
C GLU A 44 26.74 -12.76 -23.99
N LYS A 45 26.31 -12.59 -25.25
CA LYS A 45 25.45 -11.46 -25.65
C LYS A 45 24.11 -11.45 -24.91
N CYS A 46 23.53 -12.62 -24.66
CA CYS A 46 22.29 -12.73 -23.90
C CYS A 46 22.51 -12.32 -22.44
N MET A 47 23.60 -12.76 -21.80
CA MET A 47 23.95 -12.37 -20.43
C MET A 47 24.21 -10.86 -20.32
N ASP A 48 24.88 -10.25 -21.30
CA ASP A 48 25.09 -8.80 -21.34
C ASP A 48 23.77 -8.05 -21.50
N ALA A 49 22.86 -8.54 -22.35
CA ALA A 49 21.53 -7.95 -22.53
C ALA A 49 20.69 -8.05 -21.24
N TRP A 50 20.74 -9.19 -20.55
CA TRP A 50 20.11 -9.34 -19.23
C TRP A 50 20.74 -8.42 -18.18
N GLY A 51 22.07 -8.24 -18.21
CA GLY A 51 22.78 -7.25 -17.40
C GLY A 51 22.22 -5.83 -17.58
N ASN A 52 22.06 -5.40 -18.84
CA ASN A 52 21.49 -4.09 -19.15
C ASN A 52 20.02 -3.96 -18.71
N ALA A 53 19.24 -5.04 -18.83
CA ALA A 53 17.87 -5.07 -18.32
C ALA A 53 17.83 -4.90 -16.80
N LEU A 54 18.74 -5.56 -16.07
CA LEU A 54 18.88 -5.39 -14.63
C LEU A 54 19.31 -3.96 -14.25
N ASP A 55 20.20 -3.34 -15.01
CA ASP A 55 20.59 -1.93 -14.80
C ASP A 55 19.41 -0.98 -15.01
N THR A 56 18.55 -1.30 -15.98
CA THR A 56 17.31 -0.53 -16.23
C THR A 56 16.31 -0.70 -15.10
N ILE A 57 16.12 -1.93 -14.59
CA ILE A 57 15.30 -2.19 -13.41
C ILE A 57 15.87 -1.45 -12.20
N ASP A 58 17.19 -1.42 -12.04
CA ASP A 58 17.83 -0.69 -10.95
C ASP A 58 17.50 0.80 -11.02
N GLY A 59 17.61 1.41 -12.21
CA GLY A 59 17.23 2.81 -12.41
C GLY A 59 15.75 3.13 -12.12
N LEU A 60 14.84 2.18 -12.32
CA LEU A 60 13.41 2.35 -12.01
C LEU A 60 13.09 2.15 -10.52
N VAL A 61 13.86 1.30 -9.85
CA VAL A 61 13.67 0.92 -8.44
C VAL A 61 14.47 1.82 -7.49
N HIS A 62 15.51 2.49 -8.00
CA HIS A 62 16.36 3.37 -7.20
C HIS A 62 15.58 4.59 -6.72
N VAL A 63 15.30 4.62 -5.42
CA VAL A 63 14.86 5.83 -4.72
C VAL A 63 16.11 6.65 -4.44
N SER A 64 16.22 7.85 -5.02
CA SER A 64 17.36 8.71 -4.75
C SER A 64 17.26 9.27 -3.32
N LEU A 65 18.40 9.55 -2.68
CA LEU A 65 18.40 10.17 -1.35
C LEU A 65 17.79 11.59 -1.40
N ASP A 66 17.88 12.25 -2.55
CA ASP A 66 17.27 13.57 -2.78
C ASP A 66 15.73 13.48 -2.79
N ASP A 67 15.17 12.36 -3.24
CA ASP A 67 13.73 12.09 -3.17
C ASP A 67 13.21 11.90 -1.73
N LEU A 68 14.12 11.60 -0.79
CA LEU A 68 13.79 11.42 0.63
C LEU A 68 13.79 12.72 1.42
N ASP A 69 14.33 13.81 0.86
CA ASP A 69 14.40 15.11 1.55
C ASP A 69 13.08 15.89 1.46
N ASN A 70 12.21 15.53 0.51
CA ASN A 70 10.90 16.15 0.33
C ASN A 70 9.76 15.28 0.90
N GLN A 71 9.17 15.72 2.01
CA GLN A 71 8.06 15.03 2.70
C GLN A 71 6.90 14.63 1.77
N ALA A 72 6.55 15.48 0.80
CA ALA A 72 5.46 15.19 -0.14
C ALA A 72 5.83 14.07 -1.13
N GLN A 73 7.11 14.00 -1.52
CA GLN A 73 7.62 12.92 -2.36
C GLN A 73 7.72 11.64 -1.55
N VAL A 74 8.19 11.68 -0.30
CA VAL A 74 8.23 10.53 0.60
C VAL A 74 6.86 9.91 0.80
N GLU A 75 5.81 10.72 1.01
CA GLU A 75 4.44 10.22 1.08
C GLU A 75 3.98 9.57 -0.24
N ASP A 76 4.35 10.14 -1.38
CA ASP A 76 4.05 9.55 -2.67
C ASP A 76 4.82 8.25 -2.92
N PHE A 77 6.07 8.16 -2.43
CA PHE A 77 6.90 6.96 -2.42
C PHE A 77 6.33 5.84 -1.54
N MET A 78 5.94 6.18 -0.31
CA MET A 78 5.39 5.23 0.66
C MET A 78 3.98 4.78 0.32
N PHE A 79 3.22 5.60 -0.41
CA PHE A 79 1.82 5.34 -0.62
C PHE A 79 1.41 5.50 -2.08
N ASP A 80 1.30 4.37 -2.76
CA ASP A 80 0.84 4.33 -4.14
C ASP A 80 -0.63 4.76 -4.22
N LYS A 81 -0.88 5.92 -4.84
CA LYS A 81 -2.25 6.45 -5.03
C LYS A 81 -2.89 5.95 -6.32
N SER A 82 -2.10 5.66 -7.35
CA SER A 82 -2.57 5.28 -8.69
C SER A 82 -2.41 3.78 -9.00
N PHE A 83 -1.77 3.03 -8.11
CA PHE A 83 -1.37 1.62 -8.26
C PHE A 83 -0.26 1.36 -9.29
N ASP A 84 0.27 2.42 -9.93
CA ASP A 84 1.27 2.27 -10.99
C ASP A 84 2.58 1.67 -10.45
N ARG A 85 3.05 2.13 -9.28
CA ARG A 85 4.31 1.65 -8.70
C ARG A 85 4.19 0.19 -8.23
N SER A 86 3.04 -0.18 -7.66
CA SER A 86 2.75 -1.56 -7.27
C SER A 86 2.72 -2.50 -8.47
N LYS A 87 2.19 -2.03 -9.62
CA LYS A 87 2.21 -2.74 -10.89
C LYS A 87 3.62 -2.88 -11.44
N ASP A 88 4.42 -1.82 -11.38
CA ASP A 88 5.82 -1.84 -11.84
C ASP A 88 6.66 -2.84 -11.04
N TYR A 89 6.52 -2.85 -9.72
CA TYR A 89 7.19 -3.86 -8.88
C TYR A 89 6.71 -5.28 -9.20
N PHE A 90 5.41 -5.48 -9.45
CA PHE A 90 4.91 -6.78 -9.88
C PHE A 90 5.52 -7.23 -11.19
N VAL A 91 5.53 -6.37 -12.22
CA VAL A 91 6.12 -6.68 -13.54
C VAL A 91 7.61 -6.96 -13.41
N ALA A 92 8.35 -6.15 -12.65
CA ALA A 92 9.77 -6.36 -12.39
C ALA A 92 10.04 -7.72 -11.74
N LEU A 93 9.26 -8.10 -10.72
CA LEU A 93 9.39 -9.41 -10.07
C LEU A 93 9.09 -10.57 -11.02
N GLN A 94 8.08 -10.44 -11.88
CA GLN A 94 7.78 -11.48 -12.86
C GLN A 94 8.90 -11.64 -13.90
N LEU A 95 9.50 -10.53 -14.34
CA LEU A 95 10.65 -10.55 -15.24
C LEU A 95 11.89 -11.17 -14.58
N LEU A 96 12.18 -10.80 -13.33
CA LEU A 96 13.30 -11.35 -12.56
C LEU A 96 13.15 -12.87 -12.35
N ARG A 97 11.93 -13.33 -12.03
CA ARG A 97 11.63 -14.76 -11.89
C ARG A 97 11.85 -15.52 -13.20
N LEU A 98 11.37 -14.98 -14.32
CA LEU A 98 11.56 -15.60 -15.63
C LEU A 98 13.06 -15.68 -16.00
N MET A 99 13.82 -14.63 -15.66
CA MET A 99 15.27 -14.61 -15.83
C MET A 99 15.96 -15.72 -15.02
N ASP A 100 15.63 -15.86 -13.73
CA ASP A 100 16.23 -16.88 -12.85
C ASP A 100 15.93 -18.29 -13.36
N GLU A 101 14.67 -18.56 -13.72
CA GLU A 101 14.22 -19.84 -14.28
C GLU A 101 14.96 -20.18 -15.59
N TRP A 102 15.08 -19.22 -16.50
CA TRP A 102 15.77 -19.43 -17.77
C TRP A 102 17.28 -19.66 -17.58
N ILE A 103 17.91 -18.91 -16.68
CA ILE A 103 19.35 -19.10 -16.39
C ILE A 103 19.60 -20.47 -15.75
N ASP A 104 18.72 -20.92 -14.84
CA ASP A 104 18.79 -22.26 -14.23
C ASP A 104 18.64 -23.39 -15.27
N GLU A 105 17.90 -23.17 -16.36
CA GLU A 105 17.66 -24.19 -17.39
C GLU A 105 18.79 -24.30 -18.43
N VAL A 106 19.39 -23.17 -18.84
CA VAL A 106 20.31 -23.13 -20.00
C VAL A 106 21.62 -23.91 -19.80
N VAL A 107 22.20 -23.87 -18.60
CA VAL A 107 23.45 -24.61 -18.32
C VAL A 107 23.22 -26.13 -18.32
N PRO A 108 22.18 -26.67 -17.67
CA PRO A 108 21.76 -28.07 -17.83
C PRO A 108 21.53 -28.49 -19.28
N SER A 109 20.89 -27.67 -20.12
CA SER A 109 20.61 -28.06 -21.52
C SER A 109 21.88 -28.39 -22.32
N ILE A 110 23.00 -27.71 -22.04
CA ILE A 110 24.28 -28.02 -22.70
C ILE A 110 24.94 -29.26 -22.12
N LYS A 111 24.74 -29.51 -20.83
CA LYS A 111 25.18 -30.75 -20.20
C LYS A 111 24.43 -31.95 -20.79
N GLU A 112 23.12 -31.83 -20.99
CA GLU A 112 22.31 -32.84 -21.68
C GLU A 112 22.77 -33.06 -23.12
N MET A 113 23.13 -31.98 -23.82
CA MET A 113 23.71 -32.06 -25.17
C MET A 113 25.04 -32.82 -25.18
N LYS A 114 25.90 -32.64 -24.17
CA LYS A 114 27.15 -33.41 -23.99
C LYS A 114 26.86 -34.91 -23.78
N GLU A 115 25.84 -35.23 -22.99
CA GLU A 115 25.43 -36.61 -22.66
C GLU A 115 24.65 -37.30 -23.79
N ASN A 116 24.40 -36.60 -24.90
CA ASN A 116 23.63 -37.15 -26.01
C ASN A 116 24.40 -38.29 -26.73
N PRO A 117 23.79 -39.48 -26.91
CA PRO A 117 24.43 -40.62 -27.57
C PRO A 117 24.93 -40.35 -29.01
N ILE A 118 24.39 -39.34 -29.69
CA ILE A 118 24.84 -38.92 -31.03
C ILE A 118 26.21 -38.24 -30.96
N VAL A 119 26.47 -37.49 -29.89
CA VAL A 119 27.76 -36.85 -29.62
C VAL A 119 28.79 -37.91 -29.22
N GLU A 120 28.38 -38.89 -28.43
CA GLU A 120 29.22 -40.02 -28.01
C GLU A 120 29.56 -40.97 -29.17
N ARG A 121 28.65 -41.16 -30.14
CA ARG A 121 28.86 -42.01 -31.33
C ARG A 121 29.75 -41.39 -32.41
N PHE A 122 30.24 -40.15 -32.26
CA PHE A 122 31.22 -39.56 -33.17
C PHE A 122 32.64 -40.07 -32.81
N PRO A 123 33.14 -41.18 -33.41
CA PRO A 123 34.23 -41.96 -32.82
C PRO A 123 35.62 -41.32 -33.02
N LEU A 124 35.70 -40.29 -33.87
CA LEU A 124 36.97 -39.70 -34.31
C LEU A 124 37.46 -38.54 -33.41
N CYS A 125 36.62 -38.04 -32.48
CA CYS A 125 36.86 -36.79 -31.73
C CYS A 125 36.31 -36.80 -30.30
N ALA A 126 35.95 -37.95 -29.72
CA ALA A 126 35.17 -38.00 -28.48
C ALA A 126 35.86 -37.34 -27.27
N ALA A 127 37.17 -37.50 -27.13
CA ALA A 127 37.94 -36.87 -26.06
C ALA A 127 38.07 -35.35 -26.26
N GLU A 128 38.41 -34.91 -27.48
CA GLU A 128 38.53 -33.50 -27.84
C GLU A 128 37.20 -32.74 -27.74
N ALA A 129 36.10 -33.37 -28.17
CA ALA A 129 34.77 -32.80 -28.07
C ALA A 129 34.39 -32.62 -26.59
N ASN A 130 34.62 -33.63 -25.76
CA ASN A 130 34.34 -33.57 -24.32
C ASN A 130 35.10 -32.43 -23.62
N ASP A 131 36.38 -32.25 -23.91
CA ASP A 131 37.18 -31.12 -23.38
C ASP A 131 36.56 -29.76 -23.75
N ASN A 132 36.08 -29.62 -24.99
CA ASN A 132 35.46 -28.40 -25.48
C ASN A 132 34.06 -28.17 -24.89
N PHE A 133 33.27 -29.23 -24.69
CA PHE A 133 32.01 -29.16 -23.95
C PHE A 133 32.24 -28.73 -22.50
N ASP A 134 33.26 -29.27 -21.83
CA ASP A 134 33.59 -28.88 -20.46
C ASP A 134 34.06 -27.42 -20.39
N ALA A 135 34.81 -26.95 -21.38
CA ALA A 135 35.15 -25.54 -21.51
C ALA A 135 33.91 -24.66 -21.73
N ALA A 136 32.99 -25.06 -22.60
CA ALA A 136 31.75 -24.33 -22.84
C ALA A 136 30.87 -24.24 -21.58
N ILE A 137 30.66 -25.37 -20.88
CA ILE A 137 29.87 -25.43 -19.65
C ILE A 137 30.50 -24.53 -18.57
N ARG A 138 31.83 -24.56 -18.39
CA ARG A 138 32.50 -23.68 -17.42
C ARG A 138 32.28 -22.20 -17.75
N ASN A 139 32.52 -21.78 -18.99
CA ASN A 139 32.34 -20.38 -19.40
C ASN A 139 30.89 -19.91 -19.20
N MET A 140 29.93 -20.75 -19.57
CA MET A 140 28.52 -20.41 -19.44
C MET A 140 28.08 -20.35 -17.99
N LYS A 141 28.53 -21.30 -17.16
CA LYS A 141 28.26 -21.30 -15.72
C LYS A 141 28.82 -20.07 -15.02
N GLU A 142 30.08 -19.70 -15.28
CA GLU A 142 30.71 -18.53 -14.66
C GLU A 142 29.93 -17.24 -14.94
N ARG A 143 29.43 -17.08 -16.17
CA ARG A 143 28.65 -15.89 -16.57
C ARG A 143 27.22 -15.95 -16.05
N ALA A 144 26.58 -17.11 -16.11
CA ALA A 144 25.27 -17.37 -15.55
C ALA A 144 25.24 -17.02 -14.06
N ASP A 145 26.21 -17.52 -13.28
CA ASP A 145 26.29 -17.32 -11.84
C ASP A 145 26.37 -15.82 -11.47
N VAL A 146 27.05 -15.00 -12.27
CA VAL A 146 27.16 -13.54 -12.04
C VAL A 146 25.81 -12.86 -12.23
N VAL A 147 25.13 -13.11 -13.36
CA VAL A 147 23.83 -12.51 -13.65
C VAL A 147 22.78 -13.03 -12.66
N GLN A 148 22.77 -14.33 -12.38
CA GLN A 148 21.84 -14.98 -11.48
C GLN A 148 21.91 -14.43 -10.05
N LYS A 149 23.13 -14.23 -9.52
CA LYS A 149 23.30 -13.58 -8.20
C LYS A 149 22.70 -12.19 -8.17
N ARG A 150 22.86 -11.41 -9.26
CA ARG A 150 22.23 -10.08 -9.37
C ARG A 150 20.70 -10.18 -9.45
N VAL A 151 20.17 -11.11 -10.24
CA VAL A 151 18.71 -11.34 -10.38
C VAL A 151 18.09 -11.65 -9.01
N ARG A 152 18.64 -12.65 -8.29
CA ARG A 152 18.11 -13.08 -6.99
C ARG A 152 18.18 -11.96 -5.95
N LYS A 153 19.28 -11.22 -5.90
CA LYS A 153 19.42 -10.05 -5.04
C LYS A 153 18.36 -8.99 -5.37
N LYS A 154 18.18 -8.67 -6.65
CA LYS A 154 17.17 -7.69 -7.09
C LYS A 154 15.75 -8.15 -6.81
N GLN A 155 15.49 -9.45 -6.89
CA GLN A 155 14.19 -10.02 -6.54
C GLN A 155 13.87 -9.80 -5.07
N GLU A 156 14.84 -10.03 -4.16
CA GLU A 156 14.67 -9.74 -2.73
C GLU A 156 14.45 -8.25 -2.46
N GLU A 157 15.25 -7.38 -3.10
CA GLU A 157 15.14 -5.91 -2.97
C GLU A 157 13.75 -5.42 -3.42
N VAL A 158 13.31 -5.78 -4.64
CA VAL A 158 12.00 -5.37 -5.18
C VAL A 158 10.85 -5.98 -4.39
N ASN A 159 10.98 -7.24 -3.93
CA ASN A 159 9.96 -7.87 -3.10
C ASN A 159 9.79 -7.12 -1.77
N SER A 160 10.89 -6.75 -1.12
CA SER A 160 10.87 -5.95 0.11
C SER A 160 10.22 -4.58 -0.10
N LEU A 161 10.52 -3.90 -1.21
CA LEU A 161 9.91 -2.61 -1.55
C LEU A 161 8.41 -2.72 -1.79
N ARG A 162 7.98 -3.74 -2.54
CA ARG A 162 6.56 -4.02 -2.78
C ARG A 162 5.82 -4.30 -1.48
N ASP A 163 6.40 -5.13 -0.62
CA ASP A 163 5.77 -5.48 0.66
C ASP A 163 5.71 -4.26 1.59
N GLY A 164 6.77 -3.43 1.62
CA GLY A 164 6.77 -2.14 2.33
C GLY A 164 5.66 -1.20 1.84
N LEU A 165 5.51 -1.06 0.52
CA LEU A 165 4.48 -0.24 -0.12
C LEU A 165 3.07 -0.71 0.23
N PHE A 166 2.80 -2.01 0.18
CA PHE A 166 1.48 -2.56 0.52
C PHE A 166 1.17 -2.47 2.00
N ASN A 167 2.16 -2.70 2.87
CA ASN A 167 1.97 -2.57 4.32
C ASN A 167 1.67 -1.11 4.71
N ALA A 168 2.43 -0.15 4.16
CA ALA A 168 2.18 1.27 4.39
C ALA A 168 0.81 1.70 3.85
N THR A 169 0.46 1.28 2.63
CA THR A 169 -0.84 1.61 2.02
C THR A 169 -2.01 1.04 2.81
N SER A 170 -1.92 -0.22 3.25
CA SER A 170 -2.93 -0.87 4.09
C SER A 170 -3.09 -0.16 5.44
N LEU A 171 -1.98 0.26 6.06
CA LEU A 171 -2.02 1.02 7.31
C LEU A 171 -2.71 2.37 7.11
N ARG A 172 -2.38 3.08 6.04
CA ARG A 172 -3.03 4.37 5.70
C ARG A 172 -4.52 4.20 5.47
N GLU A 173 -4.93 3.17 4.75
CA GLU A 173 -6.34 2.87 4.51
C GLU A 173 -7.07 2.52 5.81
N ALA A 174 -6.44 1.73 6.69
CA ALA A 174 -6.97 1.43 8.01
C ALA A 174 -7.12 2.70 8.87
N THR A 175 -6.12 3.59 8.88
CA THR A 175 -6.20 4.87 9.60
C THR A 175 -7.30 5.77 9.04
N LYS A 176 -7.44 5.86 7.70
CA LYS A 176 -8.54 6.60 7.07
C LYS A 176 -9.91 6.03 7.43
N ALA A 177 -10.07 4.71 7.42
CA ALA A 177 -11.30 4.04 7.82
C ALA A 177 -11.60 4.26 9.31
N MET A 178 -10.58 4.24 10.17
CA MET A 178 -10.73 4.53 11.60
C MET A 178 -11.19 5.98 11.83
N ALA A 179 -10.57 6.95 11.17
CA ALA A 179 -10.97 8.36 11.25
C ALA A 179 -12.41 8.57 10.74
N LEU A 180 -12.79 7.88 9.65
CA LEU A 180 -14.16 7.90 9.13
C LEU A 180 -15.14 7.32 10.15
N ASN A 181 -14.83 6.18 10.77
CA ASN A 181 -15.68 5.58 11.80
C ASN A 181 -15.84 6.50 13.01
N GLN A 182 -14.78 7.21 13.40
CA GLN A 182 -14.85 8.22 14.47
C GLN A 182 -15.76 9.39 14.08
N ALA A 183 -15.67 9.89 12.85
CA ALA A 183 -16.53 10.96 12.36
C ALA A 183 -18.02 10.54 12.34
N ILE A 184 -18.31 9.33 11.87
CA ILE A 184 -19.68 8.76 11.88
C ILE A 184 -20.21 8.67 13.31
N TYR A 185 -19.39 8.20 14.25
CA TYR A 185 -19.78 8.10 15.66
C TYR A 185 -20.15 9.46 16.25
N VAL A 186 -19.28 10.47 16.09
CA VAL A 186 -19.54 11.84 16.58
C VAL A 186 -20.79 12.42 15.94
N PHE A 187 -20.94 12.29 14.62
CA PHE A 187 -22.11 12.78 13.89
C PHE A 187 -23.40 12.12 14.39
N THR A 188 -23.37 10.81 14.62
CA THR A 188 -24.52 10.05 15.14
C THR A 188 -24.89 10.54 16.53
N VAL A 189 -23.92 10.73 17.42
CA VAL A 189 -24.15 11.27 18.77
C VAL A 189 -24.80 12.65 18.69
N VAL A 190 -24.25 13.59 17.92
CA VAL A 190 -24.82 14.94 17.76
C VAL A 190 -26.24 14.87 17.21
N THR A 191 -26.48 14.05 16.19
CA THR A 191 -27.79 13.90 15.56
C THR A 191 -28.81 13.33 16.54
N VAL A 192 -28.48 12.25 17.25
CA VAL A 192 -29.37 11.62 18.22
C VAL A 192 -29.68 12.55 19.39
N LEU A 193 -28.73 13.40 19.80
CA LEU A 193 -28.97 14.38 20.85
C LEU A 193 -29.83 15.55 20.36
N PHE A 194 -29.60 16.06 19.16
CA PHE A 194 -30.21 17.28 18.68
C PHE A 194 -31.58 17.06 18.02
N THR A 195 -31.84 15.85 17.48
CA THR A 195 -33.11 15.55 16.80
C THR A 195 -34.32 15.66 17.73
N PRO A 196 -34.34 15.08 18.95
CA PRO A 196 -35.46 15.21 19.86
C PRO A 196 -35.68 16.65 20.34
N VAL A 197 -34.61 17.41 20.63
CA VAL A 197 -34.69 18.84 21.02
C VAL A 197 -35.23 19.69 19.88
N SER A 198 -34.74 19.47 18.65
CA SER A 198 -35.20 20.21 17.48
C SER A 198 -36.69 19.97 17.23
N PHE A 199 -37.11 18.71 17.31
CA PHE A 199 -38.51 18.33 17.22
C PHE A 199 -39.35 19.02 18.31
N LEU A 200 -38.91 18.97 19.56
CA LEU A 200 -39.56 19.66 20.68
C LEU A 200 -39.69 21.17 20.42
N ALA A 201 -38.62 21.83 20.00
CA ALA A 201 -38.61 23.26 19.70
C ALA A 201 -39.61 23.62 18.58
N THR A 202 -39.68 22.81 17.52
CA THR A 202 -40.67 23.00 16.45
C THR A 202 -42.10 22.81 16.94
N PHE A 203 -42.36 21.86 17.84
CA PHE A 203 -43.70 21.64 18.41
C PHE A 203 -44.17 22.83 19.26
N TRP A 204 -43.27 23.42 20.06
CA TRP A 204 -43.58 24.62 20.84
C TRP A 204 -43.77 25.88 20.00
N ALA A 205 -43.22 25.91 18.79
CA ALA A 205 -43.43 27.01 17.84
C ALA A 205 -44.80 26.94 17.14
N LEU A 206 -45.56 25.85 17.27
CA LEU A 206 -46.82 25.68 16.56
C LEU A 206 -47.95 26.51 17.20
N PRO A 207 -48.78 27.20 16.39
CA PRO A 207 -49.80 28.14 16.86
C PRO A 207 -50.94 27.50 17.66
N PHE A 208 -51.09 26.17 17.64
CA PHE A 208 -52.13 25.47 18.40
C PHE A 208 -51.84 25.33 19.91
N LEU A 209 -50.58 25.51 20.35
CA LEU A 209 -50.20 25.56 21.77
C LEU A 209 -50.04 26.99 22.30
N ASN A 210 -49.95 27.98 21.41
CA ASN A 210 -49.63 29.36 21.78
C ASN A 210 -50.81 30.34 21.62
N ASN A 211 -51.89 29.94 20.93
CA ASN A 211 -53.07 30.78 20.77
C ASN A 211 -54.17 30.37 21.78
N PRO A 212 -54.72 31.32 22.56
CA PRO A 212 -55.86 31.04 23.42
C PRO A 212 -57.10 30.69 22.57
N ILE A 213 -57.92 29.76 23.05
CA ILE A 213 -59.24 29.51 22.47
C ILE A 213 -60.05 30.82 22.58
N GLU A 214 -60.67 31.25 21.48
CA GLU A 214 -61.45 32.48 21.41
C GLU A 214 -62.40 32.62 22.62
N GLY A 215 -62.16 33.66 23.43
CA GLY A 215 -63.04 34.07 24.53
C GLY A 215 -62.69 33.55 25.93
N SER A 216 -61.73 32.64 26.09
CA SER A 216 -61.21 32.27 27.42
C SER A 216 -59.71 32.46 27.43
N GLY A 217 -59.17 33.34 28.28
CA GLY A 217 -57.73 33.58 28.41
C GLY A 217 -56.92 32.40 28.97
N VAL A 218 -57.34 31.16 28.70
CA VAL A 218 -56.76 29.91 29.16
C VAL A 218 -56.36 29.09 27.93
N VAL A 219 -55.07 28.80 27.83
CA VAL A 219 -54.49 27.92 26.81
C VAL A 219 -54.86 26.47 27.17
N PRO A 220 -55.45 25.67 26.26
CA PRO A 220 -55.78 24.28 26.54
C PRO A 220 -54.49 23.44 26.45
N GLU A 221 -53.71 23.36 27.52
CA GLU A 221 -52.59 22.42 27.60
C GLU A 221 -53.06 21.09 28.17
N PRO A 222 -53.12 19.99 27.39
CA PRO A 222 -53.40 18.68 27.96
C PRO A 222 -52.21 18.28 28.85
N SER A 223 -52.43 18.08 30.14
CA SER A 223 -51.37 17.72 31.10
C SER A 223 -50.59 16.45 30.71
N ALA A 224 -51.25 15.51 30.02
CA ALA A 224 -50.65 14.30 29.45
C ALA A 224 -49.68 14.59 28.29
N PHE A 225 -49.89 15.68 27.55
CA PHE A 225 -49.05 16.12 26.44
C PHE A 225 -47.73 16.69 26.98
N ARG A 226 -47.78 17.55 28.01
CA ARG A 226 -46.58 18.12 28.66
C ARG A 226 -45.68 17.05 29.26
N ASN A 227 -46.26 16.08 29.97
CA ASN A 227 -45.48 15.00 30.59
C ASN A 227 -44.83 14.10 29.53
N SER A 228 -45.55 13.72 28.48
CA SER A 228 -45.00 12.88 27.40
C SER A 228 -43.86 13.58 26.65
N PHE A 229 -43.99 14.88 26.37
CA PHE A 229 -42.96 15.66 25.66
C PHE A 229 -41.71 15.94 26.49
N ILE A 230 -41.77 15.86 27.82
CA ILE A 230 -40.59 16.00 28.70
C ILE A 230 -39.96 14.63 28.95
N ILE A 231 -40.79 13.61 29.21
CA ILE A 231 -40.33 12.28 29.58
C ILE A 231 -39.66 11.57 28.40
N MET A 232 -40.21 11.67 27.17
CA MET A 232 -39.63 10.96 26.02
C MET A 232 -38.20 11.42 25.69
N PRO A 233 -37.90 12.73 25.57
CA PRO A 233 -36.54 13.20 25.37
C PRO A 233 -35.62 12.78 26.51
N LEU A 234 -36.06 12.90 27.78
CA LEU A 234 -35.27 12.46 28.94
C LEU A 234 -34.90 10.98 28.88
N LEU A 235 -35.86 10.11 28.50
CA LEU A 235 -35.62 8.68 28.32
C LEU A 235 -34.66 8.42 27.17
N THR A 236 -34.80 9.17 26.08
CA THR A 236 -33.91 9.09 24.91
C THR A 236 -32.48 9.49 25.30
N TYR A 237 -32.30 10.58 26.06
CA TYR A 237 -31.01 11.01 26.57
C TYR A 237 -30.41 10.01 27.57
N ALA A 238 -31.22 9.48 28.48
CA ALA A 238 -30.76 8.48 29.44
C ALA A 238 -30.26 7.20 28.74
N LEU A 239 -30.98 6.75 27.71
CA LEU A 239 -30.59 5.60 26.90
C LEU A 239 -29.30 5.88 26.13
N VAL A 240 -29.17 7.07 25.54
CA VAL A 240 -27.97 7.48 24.77
C VAL A 240 -26.75 7.62 25.66
N ILE A 241 -26.88 8.24 26.83
CA ILE A 241 -25.81 8.34 27.83
C ILE A 241 -25.41 6.95 28.33
N GLY A 242 -26.38 6.07 28.58
CA GLY A 242 -26.13 4.69 28.97
C GLY A 242 -25.36 3.90 27.91
N VAL A 243 -25.77 4.00 26.64
CA VAL A 243 -25.07 3.34 25.52
C VAL A 243 -23.68 3.95 25.29
N ALA A 244 -23.54 5.27 25.36
CA ALA A 244 -22.25 5.95 25.21
C ALA A 244 -21.26 5.58 26.32
N TRP A 245 -21.73 5.48 27.57
CA TRP A 245 -20.93 5.00 28.69
C TRP A 245 -20.50 3.55 28.45
N PHE A 246 -21.45 2.67 28.13
CA PHE A 246 -21.17 1.24 27.91
C PHE A 246 -20.13 1.01 26.80
N VAL A 247 -20.26 1.73 25.68
CA VAL A 247 -19.30 1.67 24.57
C VAL A 247 -17.95 2.30 24.94
N GLY A 248 -17.95 3.43 25.66
CA GLY A 248 -16.73 4.11 26.12
C GLY A 248 -15.90 3.27 27.09
N GLN A 249 -16.56 2.48 27.95
CA GLN A 249 -15.90 1.59 28.90
C GLN A 249 -15.18 0.42 28.23
N HIS A 250 -15.62 0.02 27.03
CA HIS A 250 -15.06 -1.11 26.31
C HIS A 250 -13.87 -0.75 25.40
N ASN A 251 -13.80 0.50 24.93
CA ASN A 251 -12.79 0.96 23.94
C ASN A 251 -11.63 1.79 24.51
N GLY A 252 -11.60 2.08 25.82
CA GLY A 252 -10.45 2.74 26.48
C GLY A 252 -10.15 4.18 26.01
N THR A 253 -10.99 4.76 25.16
CA THR A 253 -10.82 6.11 24.62
C THR A 253 -11.52 7.12 25.54
N ASN A 254 -10.73 7.81 26.37
CA ASN A 254 -11.14 8.94 27.20
C ASN A 254 -11.39 10.32 26.49
N PRO A 255 -11.16 10.56 25.17
CA PRO A 255 -11.35 11.90 24.61
C PRO A 255 -12.84 12.28 24.45
N VAL A 256 -13.76 11.31 24.41
CA VAL A 256 -15.21 11.56 24.28
C VAL A 256 -15.79 12.12 25.57
N LEU A 257 -15.42 11.58 26.74
CA LEU A 257 -15.81 12.16 28.03
C LEU A 257 -15.26 13.59 28.21
N GLY A 258 -14.08 13.87 27.65
CA GLY A 258 -13.49 15.21 27.64
C GLY A 258 -14.30 16.20 26.78
N LEU A 259 -14.64 15.83 25.54
CA LEU A 259 -15.48 16.65 24.65
C LEU A 259 -16.90 16.86 25.21
N PHE A 260 -17.48 15.83 25.82
CA PHE A 260 -18.77 15.96 26.51
C PHE A 260 -18.66 16.87 27.75
N GLY A 261 -17.54 16.82 28.48
CA GLY A 261 -17.25 17.74 29.57
C GLY A 261 -17.18 19.19 29.09
N GLU A 262 -16.42 19.48 28.04
CA GLU A 262 -16.32 20.83 27.47
C GLU A 262 -17.65 21.33 26.92
N LEU A 263 -18.40 20.49 26.20
CA LEU A 263 -19.71 20.86 25.67
C LEU A 263 -20.72 21.09 26.81
N TRP A 264 -20.65 20.31 27.89
CA TRP A 264 -21.47 20.47 29.08
C TRP A 264 -21.13 21.74 29.86
N GLU A 265 -19.85 22.12 29.92
CA GLU A 265 -19.43 23.39 30.51
C GLU A 265 -19.94 24.58 29.70
N VAL A 266 -19.83 24.54 28.37
CA VAL A 266 -20.33 25.60 27.48
C VAL A 266 -21.86 25.74 27.59
N LEU A 267 -22.58 24.61 27.58
CA LEU A 267 -24.03 24.60 27.79
C LEU A 267 -24.42 25.07 29.19
N GLY A 268 -23.66 24.67 30.23
CA GLY A 268 -23.87 25.10 31.61
C GLY A 268 -23.70 26.61 31.79
N GLN A 269 -22.69 27.20 31.14
CA GLN A 269 -22.48 28.66 31.14
C GLN A 269 -23.60 29.41 30.39
N LEU A 270 -24.11 28.85 29.29
CA LEU A 270 -25.25 29.41 28.56
C LEU A 270 -26.56 29.31 29.37
N ILE A 271 -26.78 28.22 30.11
CA ILE A 271 -27.98 28.06 30.95
C ILE A 271 -27.92 28.98 32.16
N THR A 272 -26.77 29.10 32.83
CA THR A 272 -26.61 29.98 33.99
C THR A 272 -26.71 31.47 33.63
N SER A 273 -26.17 31.87 32.47
CA SER A 273 -26.38 33.22 31.94
C SER A 273 -27.84 33.48 31.57
N ALA A 274 -28.53 32.53 30.94
CA ALA A 274 -29.97 32.65 30.66
C ALA A 274 -30.83 32.72 31.93
N TRP A 275 -30.49 31.98 32.99
CA TRP A 275 -31.18 32.03 34.29
C TRP A 275 -30.98 33.35 35.03
N SER A 276 -29.83 34.02 34.86
CA SER A 276 -29.56 35.33 35.46
C SER A 276 -30.39 36.47 34.84
N ILE A 277 -31.00 36.24 33.68
CA ILE A 277 -31.81 37.21 32.93
C ILE A 277 -33.32 37.06 33.27
N LEU A 278 -33.72 36.04 34.05
CA LEU A 278 -35.12 35.86 34.44
C LEU A 278 -35.53 36.88 35.54
N PRO A 279 -36.49 37.79 35.30
CA PRO A 279 -36.87 38.80 36.28
C PRO A 279 -37.54 38.17 37.51
N HIS A 280 -37.03 38.51 38.70
CA HIS A 280 -37.67 38.18 39.98
C HIS A 280 -39.08 38.78 40.05
N MET A 281 -40.11 37.93 40.21
CA MET A 281 -41.47 38.41 40.50
C MET A 281 -41.50 39.21 41.82
N PRO A 282 -42.11 40.41 41.85
CA PRO A 282 -42.24 41.16 43.09
C PRO A 282 -43.31 40.53 43.99
N ARG A 283 -42.91 40.30 45.24
CA ARG A 283 -43.75 39.81 46.34
C ARG A 283 -44.85 40.84 46.65
N ARG A 284 -46.11 40.39 46.58
CA ARG A 284 -47.33 41.16 46.85
C ARG A 284 -47.25 41.83 48.24
N GLY A 285 -47.14 43.16 48.27
CA GLY A 285 -47.10 43.96 49.49
C GLY A 285 -48.49 44.14 50.10
N ASN A 286 -48.61 43.85 51.40
CA ASN A 286 -49.80 44.10 52.21
C ASN A 286 -50.05 45.61 52.35
N SER A 287 -51.19 46.08 51.89
CA SER A 287 -51.68 47.44 52.14
C SER A 287 -52.16 47.56 53.59
N ARG A 288 -51.41 48.30 54.43
CA ARG A 288 -51.95 48.98 55.62
C ARG A 288 -51.54 50.44 55.59
N SER A 289 -52.57 51.30 55.53
CA SER A 289 -52.51 52.75 55.76
C SER A 289 -51.88 53.05 57.14
N PRO A 290 -51.10 54.13 57.25
CA PRO A 290 -51.54 55.20 58.15
C PRO A 290 -51.10 56.61 57.72
N TYR A 291 -51.95 57.60 57.96
CA TYR A 291 -51.59 58.91 58.51
C TYR A 291 -52.83 59.49 59.22
N PRO A 292 -52.64 60.42 60.18
CA PRO A 292 -53.31 60.44 61.49
C PRO A 292 -54.75 60.94 61.47
#